data_AF-A0A6V7P7C0-F1
#
_entry.id   AF-A0A6V7P7C0-F1
#
_cell.length_a   1.000
_cell.length_b   1.000
_cell.length_c   1.000
_cell.angle_alpha   90.00
_cell.angle_beta   90.00
_cell.angle_gamma   90.00
#
_symmetry.space_group_name_H-M   'P 1'
#
loop_
_entity.id
_entity.type
_entity.pdbx_description
1 polymer ?
#
loop_
_entity_poly.entity_id
_entity_poly.type
_entity_poly.pdbx_seq_one_letter_code
_entity_poly.pdbx_strand_id
1 'polypeptide(L)'
;MKAKVADFGLVKHAPDGKYSVETRLAGTFGYLAPEYAVTGRVTTKADVFSFGVILMELITGRKALDNSQSEENVHLVTWFRRMHINKATFEQVIDPTIDLDDETLKSVLTVAELACHCCSREPQQRPDMGQVVNVLSSLAEVWKPLEPKLDDEYTIDLDLTLPEALQRWKELENSSQSVSTIGNLENSQSSIPARPTGFAVSFTSAHAR
;
A
#
# COMPACT_ATOMS: atom_id res chain seq x y z
N MET A 1 -10.27 7.93 0.15
CA MET A 1 -8.80 7.77 0.17
C MET A 1 -8.38 6.91 -1.01
N LYS A 2 -7.18 7.10 -1.59
CA LYS A 2 -6.66 6.27 -2.71
C LYS A 2 -5.33 5.65 -2.32
N ALA A 3 -5.25 4.32 -2.34
CA ALA A 3 -4.00 3.61 -2.11
C ALA A 3 -3.07 3.73 -3.33
N LYS A 4 -1.76 3.85 -3.08
CA LYS A 4 -0.72 3.86 -4.10
C LYS A 4 0.40 2.92 -3.66
N VAL A 5 0.86 2.08 -4.58
CA VAL A 5 2.04 1.23 -4.35
C VAL A 5 3.29 2.05 -4.65
N ALA A 6 4.26 2.02 -3.74
CA ALA A 6 5.54 2.70 -3.84
C ALA A 6 6.66 1.74 -3.42
N ASP A 7 7.91 2.21 -3.54
CA ASP A 7 9.12 1.46 -3.23
C ASP A 7 9.34 0.20 -4.08
N PHE A 8 9.83 0.43 -5.31
CA PHE A 8 10.17 -0.64 -6.24
C PHE A 8 11.64 -1.07 -6.14
N GLY A 9 12.35 -0.75 -5.04
CA GLY A 9 13.79 -1.00 -4.90
C GLY A 9 14.22 -2.47 -4.98
N LEU A 10 13.30 -3.39 -4.74
CA LEU A 10 13.53 -4.84 -4.81
C LEU A 10 12.89 -5.52 -6.03
N VAL A 11 12.18 -4.77 -6.89
CA VAL A 11 11.50 -5.33 -8.06
C VAL A 11 12.48 -6.04 -8.99
N LYS A 12 12.03 -7.17 -9.55
CA LYS A 12 12.77 -7.94 -10.54
C LYS A 12 11.96 -8.05 -11.80
N HIS A 13 12.59 -7.67 -12.92
CA HIS A 13 12.07 -7.98 -14.23
C HIS A 13 12.44 -9.42 -14.57
N ALA A 14 11.44 -10.27 -14.77
CA ALA A 14 11.65 -11.62 -15.27
C ALA A 14 11.87 -11.55 -16.80
N PRO A 15 12.94 -12.15 -17.35
CA PRO A 15 13.12 -12.23 -18.80
C PRO A 15 11.96 -12.95 -19.47
N ASP A 16 11.65 -12.57 -20.71
CA ASP A 16 10.54 -13.15 -21.48
C ASP A 16 10.54 -14.68 -21.43
N GLY A 17 9.39 -15.26 -21.04
CA GLY A 17 9.19 -16.70 -20.92
C GLY A 17 9.67 -17.35 -19.61
N LYS A 18 10.26 -16.60 -18.67
CA LYS A 18 10.63 -17.11 -17.33
C LYS A 18 9.64 -16.63 -16.26
N TYR A 19 9.16 -17.56 -15.44
CA TYR A 19 8.25 -17.28 -14.32
C TYR A 19 8.96 -17.06 -12.98
N SER A 20 10.29 -17.21 -12.96
CA SER A 20 11.09 -17.08 -11.74
C SER A 20 12.48 -16.50 -12.00
N VAL A 21 13.00 -15.76 -11.01
CA VAL A 21 14.36 -15.21 -11.01
C VAL A 21 15.02 -15.55 -9.67
N GLU A 22 16.20 -16.17 -9.70
CA GLU A 22 17.00 -16.40 -8.50
C GLU A 22 17.65 -15.10 -8.04
N THR A 23 17.54 -14.80 -6.75
CA THR A 23 18.03 -13.55 -6.16
C THR A 23 18.69 -13.81 -4.81
N ARG A 24 19.49 -12.85 -4.32
CA ARG A 24 19.81 -12.80 -2.89
C ARG A 24 18.51 -12.58 -2.11
N LEU A 25 18.32 -13.35 -1.04
CA LEU A 25 17.15 -13.20 -0.18
C LEU A 25 17.08 -11.76 0.36
N ALA A 26 16.01 -11.06 0.00
CA ALA A 26 15.75 -9.68 0.43
C ALA A 26 14.24 -9.47 0.57
N GLY A 27 13.82 -8.72 1.58
CA GLY A 27 12.41 -8.36 1.81
C GLY A 27 12.08 -8.28 3.29
N THR A 28 10.80 -8.04 3.58
CA THR A 28 10.32 -7.81 4.94
C THR A 28 9.81 -9.11 5.56
N PHE A 29 10.38 -9.50 6.71
CA PHE A 29 9.92 -10.67 7.47
C PHE A 29 8.44 -10.53 7.83
N GLY A 30 7.70 -11.64 7.77
CA GLY A 30 6.24 -11.66 7.91
C GLY A 30 5.50 -11.67 6.58
N TYR A 31 6.07 -11.06 5.54
CA TYR A 31 5.48 -11.00 4.19
C TYR A 31 6.11 -11.99 3.21
N LEU A 32 7.26 -12.58 3.57
CA LEU A 32 7.98 -13.49 2.69
C LEU A 32 7.21 -14.80 2.52
N ALA A 33 6.96 -15.17 1.26
CA ALA A 33 6.43 -16.49 0.93
C ALA A 33 7.41 -17.59 1.37
N PRO A 34 6.93 -18.73 1.88
CA PRO A 34 7.78 -19.78 2.45
C PRO A 34 8.77 -20.35 1.42
N GLU A 35 8.35 -20.54 0.18
CA GLU A 35 9.22 -20.99 -0.90
C GLU A 35 10.26 -19.95 -1.29
N TYR A 36 9.97 -18.65 -1.20
CA TYR A 36 10.94 -17.60 -1.45
C TYR A 36 12.00 -17.58 -0.37
N ALA A 37 11.60 -17.72 0.90
CA ALA A 37 12.52 -17.79 2.03
C ALA A 37 13.49 -18.98 1.93
N VAL A 38 13.04 -20.12 1.39
CA VAL A 38 13.87 -21.32 1.23
C VAL A 38 14.72 -21.28 -0.03
N THR A 39 14.17 -20.85 -1.17
CA THR A 39 14.81 -21.01 -2.48
C THR A 39 15.46 -19.73 -3.02
N GLY A 40 15.10 -18.56 -2.49
CA GLY A 40 15.51 -17.26 -3.04
C GLY A 40 14.93 -16.93 -4.42
N ARG A 41 13.97 -17.73 -4.92
CA ARG A 41 13.33 -17.55 -6.23
C ARG A 41 12.14 -16.60 -6.15
N VAL A 42 12.28 -15.43 -6.73
CA VAL A 42 11.18 -14.46 -6.88
C VAL A 42 10.20 -15.00 -7.91
N THR A 43 8.91 -15.01 -7.57
CA THR A 43 7.81 -15.42 -8.46
C THR A 43 6.61 -14.51 -8.25
N THR A 44 5.70 -14.44 -9.21
CA THR A 44 4.42 -13.72 -9.06
C THR A 44 3.56 -14.28 -7.92
N LYS A 45 3.70 -15.57 -7.60
CA LYS A 45 3.00 -16.20 -6.48
C LYS A 45 3.55 -15.78 -5.12
N ALA A 46 4.80 -15.34 -5.05
CA ALA A 46 5.34 -14.77 -3.82
C ALA A 46 4.66 -13.42 -3.51
N ASP A 47 4.41 -12.59 -4.54
CA ASP A 47 3.67 -11.33 -4.38
C ASP A 47 2.23 -11.57 -3.94
N VAL A 48 1.56 -12.60 -4.48
CA VAL A 48 0.20 -13.00 -4.04
C VAL A 48 0.19 -13.36 -2.56
N PHE A 49 1.21 -14.07 -2.07
CA PHE A 49 1.32 -14.41 -0.65
C PHE A 49 1.45 -13.14 0.19
N SER A 50 2.37 -12.23 -0.16
CA SER A 50 2.56 -10.98 0.57
C SER A 50 1.29 -10.12 0.57
N PHE A 51 0.54 -10.10 -0.53
CA PHE A 51 -0.76 -9.43 -0.62
C PHE A 51 -1.80 -10.06 0.32
N GLY A 52 -1.85 -11.40 0.39
CA GLY A 52 -2.70 -12.11 1.35
C GLY A 52 -2.40 -11.74 2.80
N VAL A 53 -1.12 -11.54 3.16
CA VAL A 53 -0.73 -11.04 4.49
C VAL A 53 -1.31 -9.65 4.74
N ILE A 54 -1.22 -8.74 3.77
CA ILE A 54 -1.79 -7.39 3.87
C ILE A 54 -3.31 -7.45 4.09
N LEU A 55 -4.03 -8.33 3.38
CA LEU A 55 -5.47 -8.50 3.61
C LEU A 55 -5.76 -8.95 5.05
N MET A 56 -4.96 -9.85 5.62
CA MET A 56 -5.10 -10.28 7.02
C MET A 56 -4.82 -9.12 8.00
N GLU A 57 -3.82 -8.29 7.72
CA GLU A 57 -3.53 -7.09 8.52
C GLU A 57 -4.70 -6.11 8.48
N LEU A 58 -5.27 -5.86 7.30
CA LEU A 58 -6.42 -4.96 7.13
C LEU A 58 -7.66 -5.45 7.88
N ILE A 59 -7.91 -6.76 7.90
CA ILE A 59 -9.07 -7.33 8.60
C ILE A 59 -8.91 -7.22 10.13
N THR A 60 -7.68 -7.33 10.65
CA THR A 60 -7.43 -7.55 12.08
C THR A 60 -6.78 -6.37 12.80
N GLY A 61 -6.25 -5.39 12.07
CA GLY A 61 -5.46 -4.28 12.62
C GLY A 61 -4.12 -4.72 13.21
N ARG A 62 -3.74 -5.99 13.07
CA ARG A 62 -2.49 -6.55 13.61
C ARG A 62 -1.35 -6.47 12.61
N LYS A 63 -0.12 -6.40 13.12
CA LYS A 63 1.10 -6.49 12.32
C LYS A 63 1.37 -7.92 11.88
N ALA A 64 1.94 -8.10 10.68
CA ALA A 64 2.34 -9.40 10.15
C ALA A 64 3.26 -10.20 11.11
N LEU A 65 4.14 -9.49 11.82
CA LEU A 65 4.92 -9.98 12.95
C LEU A 65 4.66 -9.08 14.17
N ASP A 66 4.07 -9.65 15.21
CA ASP A 66 3.69 -8.92 16.42
C ASP A 66 4.36 -9.54 17.65
N ASN A 67 5.52 -9.00 18.02
CA ASN A 67 6.31 -9.47 19.16
C ASN A 67 5.69 -9.15 20.52
N SER A 68 4.59 -8.39 20.57
CA SER A 68 3.85 -8.14 21.82
C SER A 68 2.97 -9.33 22.24
N GLN A 69 2.75 -10.28 21.33
CA GLN A 69 1.89 -11.44 21.52
C GLN A 69 2.69 -12.64 22.04
N SER A 70 1.98 -13.67 22.51
CA SER A 70 2.60 -14.95 22.87
C SER A 70 3.32 -15.57 21.66
N GLU A 71 4.34 -16.39 21.92
CA GLU A 71 5.17 -17.03 20.88
C GLU A 71 4.33 -17.74 19.79
N GLU A 72 3.23 -18.37 20.18
CA GLU A 72 2.31 -19.06 19.28
C GLU A 72 1.52 -18.13 18.33
N ASN A 73 1.40 -16.85 18.71
CA ASN A 73 0.56 -15.84 18.06
C ASN A 73 1.35 -14.71 17.38
N VAL A 74 2.69 -14.72 17.46
CA VAL A 74 3.56 -13.70 16.85
C VAL A 74 3.37 -13.62 15.33
N HIS A 75 3.22 -14.77 14.67
CA HIS A 75 3.05 -14.85 13.23
C HIS A 75 1.59 -14.73 12.82
N LEU A 76 1.22 -13.62 12.17
CA LEU A 76 -0.16 -13.32 11.79
C LEU A 76 -0.79 -14.43 10.94
N VAL A 77 -0.11 -14.92 9.91
CA VAL A 77 -0.66 -15.94 8.98
C VAL A 77 -1.05 -17.22 9.72
N THR A 78 -0.18 -17.71 10.59
CA THR A 78 -0.42 -18.95 11.36
C THR A 78 -1.55 -18.77 12.37
N TRP A 79 -1.58 -17.63 13.05
CA TRP A 79 -2.64 -17.30 13.99
C TRP A 79 -3.99 -17.09 13.30
N PHE A 80 -4.03 -16.31 12.22
CA PHE A 80 -5.25 -15.98 11.47
C PHE A 80 -5.94 -17.23 10.96
N ARG A 81 -5.16 -18.18 10.40
CA ARG A 81 -5.70 -19.47 9.94
C ARG A 81 -6.36 -20.27 11.05
N ARG A 82 -5.81 -20.25 12.27
CA ARG A 82 -6.44 -20.94 13.42
C ARG A 82 -7.76 -20.28 13.80
N MET A 83 -7.79 -18.95 13.83
CA MET A 83 -9.01 -18.19 14.18
C MET A 83 -10.10 -18.33 13.10
N HIS A 84 -9.72 -18.39 11.83
CA HIS A 84 -10.65 -18.50 10.70
C HIS A 84 -11.40 -19.85 10.63
N ILE A 85 -10.92 -20.91 11.31
CA ILE A 85 -11.59 -22.22 11.33
C ILE A 85 -12.99 -22.12 11.96
N ASN A 86 -13.16 -21.27 12.96
CA ASN A 86 -14.43 -21.10 13.66
C ASN A 86 -14.96 -19.68 13.49
N LYS A 87 -16.11 -19.56 12.82
CA LYS A 87 -16.75 -18.26 12.51
C LYS A 87 -17.03 -17.42 13.77
N ALA A 88 -17.53 -18.03 14.84
CA ALA A 88 -17.87 -17.30 16.06
C ALA A 88 -16.64 -16.70 16.77
N THR A 89 -15.48 -17.36 16.65
CA THR A 89 -14.21 -16.81 17.14
C THR A 89 -13.60 -15.81 16.17
N PHE A 90 -13.90 -15.93 14.87
CA PHE A 90 -13.36 -15.04 13.85
C PHE A 90 -13.93 -13.62 13.96
N GLU A 91 -15.23 -13.50 14.23
CA GLU A 91 -15.87 -12.18 14.44
C GLU A 91 -15.22 -11.36 15.55
N GLN A 92 -14.72 -12.04 16.60
CA GLN A 92 -14.06 -11.39 17.75
C GLN A 92 -12.65 -10.88 17.44
N VAL A 93 -12.05 -11.29 16.31
CA VAL A 93 -10.70 -10.86 15.93
C VAL A 93 -10.67 -9.85 14.79
N ILE A 94 -11.84 -9.50 14.25
CA ILE A 94 -11.97 -8.40 13.29
C ILE A 94 -11.61 -7.10 14.02
N ASP A 95 -10.91 -6.21 13.32
CA ASP A 95 -10.53 -4.90 13.85
C ASP A 95 -11.77 -4.14 14.35
N PRO A 96 -11.82 -3.76 15.64
CA PRO A 96 -12.98 -3.09 16.23
C PRO A 96 -13.24 -1.68 15.66
N THR A 97 -12.33 -1.14 14.83
CA THR A 97 -12.56 0.11 14.09
C THR A 97 -13.38 -0.07 12.82
N ILE A 98 -13.62 -1.33 12.39
CA ILE A 98 -14.51 -1.65 11.28
C ILE A 98 -15.94 -1.67 11.79
N ASP A 99 -16.81 -0.86 11.18
CA ASP A 99 -18.25 -0.91 11.46
C ASP A 99 -18.84 -2.19 10.86
N LEU A 100 -19.32 -3.08 11.73
CA LEU A 100 -19.76 -4.42 11.37
C LEU A 100 -21.28 -4.48 11.31
N ASP A 101 -21.83 -4.38 10.10
CA ASP A 101 -23.18 -4.82 9.76
C ASP A 101 -23.16 -6.20 9.06
N ASP A 102 -24.34 -6.79 8.83
CA ASP A 102 -24.47 -8.13 8.24
C ASP A 102 -23.84 -8.22 6.83
N GLU A 103 -23.89 -7.15 6.04
CA GLU A 103 -23.33 -7.08 4.69
C GLU A 103 -21.81 -6.98 4.71
N THR A 104 -21.27 -6.11 5.56
CA THR A 104 -19.84 -5.91 5.78
C THR A 104 -19.22 -7.17 6.34
N LEU A 105 -19.88 -7.83 7.30
CA LEU A 105 -19.42 -9.11 7.85
C LEU A 105 -19.28 -10.17 6.75
N LYS A 106 -20.27 -10.29 5.86
CA LYS A 106 -20.20 -11.21 4.71
C LYS A 106 -19.04 -10.88 3.77
N SER A 107 -18.80 -9.60 3.52
CA SER A 107 -17.69 -9.11 2.70
C SER A 107 -16.34 -9.45 3.36
N VAL A 108 -16.20 -9.18 4.65
CA VAL A 108 -15.00 -9.50 5.45
C VAL A 108 -14.71 -11.01 5.44
N LEU A 109 -15.73 -11.86 5.61
CA LEU A 109 -15.57 -13.32 5.53
C LEU A 109 -15.08 -13.77 4.15
N THR A 110 -15.58 -13.15 3.08
CA THR A 110 -15.13 -13.43 1.71
C THR A 110 -13.67 -13.02 1.50
N VAL A 111 -13.28 -11.84 2.00
CA VAL A 111 -11.88 -11.37 1.95
C VAL A 111 -10.97 -12.25 2.81
N ALA A 112 -11.45 -12.72 3.97
CA ALA A 112 -10.70 -13.61 4.86
C ALA A 112 -10.40 -14.97 4.22
N GLU A 113 -11.39 -15.56 3.54
CA GLU A 113 -11.21 -16.79 2.78
C GLU A 113 -10.22 -16.59 1.62
N LEU A 114 -10.37 -15.50 0.85
CA LEU A 114 -9.43 -15.14 -0.21
C LEU A 114 -8.00 -14.98 0.32
N ALA A 115 -7.83 -14.29 1.45
CA ALA A 115 -6.54 -14.11 2.10
C ALA A 115 -5.92 -15.45 2.51
N CYS A 116 -6.72 -16.39 3.03
CA CYS A 116 -6.26 -17.74 3.37
C CYS A 116 -5.73 -18.50 2.15
N HIS A 117 -6.41 -18.39 1.00
CA HIS A 117 -5.97 -18.97 -0.27
C HIS A 117 -4.71 -18.30 -0.81
N CYS A 118 -4.61 -16.97 -0.74
CA CYS A 118 -3.41 -16.23 -1.14
C CYS A 118 -2.18 -16.65 -0.32
N CYS A 119 -2.36 -16.91 0.98
CA CYS A 119 -1.29 -17.35 1.88
C CYS A 119 -1.02 -18.87 1.83
N SER A 120 -1.57 -19.64 0.88
CA SER A 120 -1.35 -21.10 0.78
C SER A 120 0.13 -21.45 0.77
N ARG A 121 0.50 -22.55 1.45
CA ARG A 121 1.91 -22.95 1.54
C ARG A 121 2.45 -23.28 0.15
N GLU A 122 1.71 -24.08 -0.62
CA GLU A 122 2.04 -24.41 -1.99
C GLU A 122 1.66 -23.27 -2.95
N PRO A 123 2.60 -22.73 -3.75
CA PRO A 123 2.34 -21.61 -4.68
C PRO A 123 1.27 -21.90 -5.74
N GLN A 124 1.10 -23.18 -6.10
CA GLN A 124 0.11 -23.62 -7.10
C GLN A 124 -1.32 -23.54 -6.57
N GLN A 125 -1.52 -23.57 -5.24
CA GLN A 125 -2.83 -23.41 -4.61
C GLN A 125 -3.25 -21.95 -4.44
N ARG A 126 -2.31 -21.02 -4.67
CA ARG A 126 -2.61 -19.58 -4.60
C ARG A 126 -3.29 -19.14 -5.89
N PRO A 127 -4.34 -18.30 -5.81
CA PRO A 127 -4.95 -17.70 -7.00
C PRO A 127 -3.93 -16.80 -7.72
N ASP A 128 -4.18 -16.55 -9.00
CA ASP A 128 -3.49 -15.49 -9.73
C ASP A 128 -4.02 -14.11 -9.30
N MET A 129 -3.19 -13.06 -9.38
CA MET A 129 -3.63 -11.72 -8.99
C MET A 129 -4.87 -11.23 -9.76
N GLY A 130 -5.08 -11.68 -11.00
CA GLY A 130 -6.31 -11.38 -11.73
C GLY A 130 -7.56 -11.98 -11.07
N GLN A 131 -7.46 -13.21 -10.55
CA GLN A 131 -8.56 -13.85 -9.80
C GLN A 131 -8.82 -13.14 -8.47
N VAL A 132 -7.75 -12.72 -7.78
CA VAL A 132 -7.83 -11.92 -6.55
C VAL A 132 -8.60 -10.62 -6.82
N VAL A 133 -8.24 -9.89 -7.89
CA VAL A 133 -8.93 -8.66 -8.29
C VAL A 133 -10.40 -8.92 -8.63
N ASN A 134 -10.72 -10.02 -9.32
CA ASN A 134 -12.12 -10.35 -9.65
C ASN A 134 -12.99 -10.51 -8.41
N VAL A 135 -12.49 -11.20 -7.38
CA VAL A 135 -13.21 -11.38 -6.11
C VAL A 135 -13.37 -10.02 -5.41
N LEU A 136 -12.27 -9.28 -5.22
CA LEU A 136 -12.31 -8.00 -4.51
C LEU A 136 -13.15 -6.93 -5.23
N SER A 137 -13.17 -6.92 -6.56
CA SER A 137 -13.94 -5.95 -7.34
C SER A 137 -15.44 -6.12 -7.19
N SER A 138 -15.92 -7.33 -6.88
CA SER A 138 -17.34 -7.55 -6.59
C SER A 138 -17.78 -7.03 -5.21
N LEU A 139 -16.82 -6.73 -4.32
CA LEU A 139 -17.05 -6.25 -2.96
C LEU A 139 -16.76 -4.76 -2.80
N ALA A 140 -16.04 -4.16 -3.76
CA ALA A 140 -15.64 -2.77 -3.72
C ALA A 140 -16.56 -1.90 -4.58
N GLU A 141 -16.88 -0.70 -4.09
CA GLU A 141 -17.49 0.31 -4.95
C GLU A 141 -16.54 0.68 -6.08
N VAL A 142 -17.07 0.71 -7.31
CA VAL A 142 -16.31 1.12 -8.48
C VAL A 142 -15.92 2.58 -8.32
N TRP A 143 -14.61 2.84 -8.17
CA TRP A 143 -14.10 4.20 -8.12
C TRP A 143 -14.51 4.96 -9.39
N LYS A 144 -15.19 6.09 -9.21
CA LYS A 144 -15.53 7.01 -10.29
C LYS A 144 -14.58 8.22 -10.29
N PRO A 145 -14.13 8.68 -11.46
CA PRO A 145 -13.48 9.98 -11.57
C PRO A 145 -14.34 11.04 -10.92
N LEU A 146 -13.72 11.92 -10.13
CA LEU A 146 -14.39 13.11 -9.67
C LEU A 146 -14.64 13.96 -10.92
N GLU A 147 -15.89 14.16 -11.32
CA GLU A 147 -16.20 15.10 -12.39
C GLU A 147 -15.69 16.48 -11.94
N PRO A 148 -14.95 17.22 -12.79
CA PRO A 148 -14.55 18.57 -12.46
C PRO A 148 -15.82 19.39 -12.24
N LYS A 149 -16.04 19.88 -11.02
CA LYS A 149 -17.07 20.89 -10.77
C LYS A 149 -16.61 22.14 -11.52
N LEU A 150 -17.36 22.55 -12.54
CA LEU A 150 -17.05 23.72 -13.39
C LEU A 150 -17.12 25.06 -12.62
N ASP A 151 -17.47 25.05 -11.33
CA ASP A 151 -17.69 26.24 -10.52
C ASP A 151 -16.62 26.49 -9.43
N ASP A 152 -15.57 25.67 -9.36
CA ASP A 152 -14.44 25.94 -8.45
C ASP A 152 -13.42 26.86 -9.14
N GLU A 153 -13.27 28.08 -8.62
CA GLU A 153 -12.34 29.17 -9.00
C GLU A 153 -10.83 28.79 -8.95
N TYR A 154 -10.52 27.50 -8.82
CA TYR A 154 -9.16 26.93 -8.75
C TYR A 154 -8.90 25.88 -9.84
N THR A 155 -9.55 26.00 -11.00
CA THR A 155 -9.18 25.19 -12.16
C THR A 155 -7.78 25.62 -12.61
N ILE A 156 -6.82 24.68 -12.62
CA ILE A 156 -5.51 24.90 -13.23
C ILE A 156 -5.77 25.12 -14.72
N ASP A 157 -5.55 26.35 -15.17
CA ASP A 157 -5.62 26.71 -16.58
C ASP A 157 -4.52 25.95 -17.33
N LEU A 158 -4.93 24.93 -18.09
CA LEU A 158 -4.05 24.05 -18.84
C LEU A 158 -3.41 24.74 -20.05
N ASP A 159 -3.87 25.96 -20.38
CA ASP A 159 -3.29 26.77 -21.45
C ASP A 159 -2.08 27.60 -20.97
N LEU A 160 -1.80 27.60 -19.66
CA LEU A 160 -0.61 28.25 -19.10
C LEU A 160 0.63 27.39 -19.29
N THR A 161 1.72 28.00 -19.73
CA THR A 161 3.03 27.36 -19.70
C THR A 161 3.50 27.22 -18.25
N LEU A 162 4.28 26.18 -17.95
CA LEU A 162 4.86 25.94 -16.61
C LEU A 162 5.49 27.19 -15.97
N PRO A 163 6.26 28.01 -16.69
CA PRO A 163 6.80 29.27 -16.15
C PRO A 163 5.73 30.27 -15.70
N GLU A 164 4.65 30.42 -16.48
CA GLU A 164 3.56 31.36 -16.19
C GLU A 164 2.73 30.89 -14.99
N ALA A 165 2.47 29.58 -14.91
CA ALA A 165 1.81 28.98 -13.74
C ALA A 165 2.62 29.20 -12.46
N LEU A 166 3.96 29.09 -12.53
CA LEU A 166 4.86 29.27 -11.41
C LEU A 166 4.94 30.73 -10.96
N GLN A 167 4.87 31.67 -11.91
CA GLN A 167 4.81 33.10 -11.61
C GLN A 167 3.50 33.49 -10.92
N ARG A 168 2.36 33.01 -11.43
CA ARG A 168 1.04 33.24 -10.83
C ARG A 168 0.94 32.70 -9.40
N TRP A 169 1.56 31.55 -9.13
CA TRP A 169 1.59 30.98 -7.79
C TRP A 169 2.37 31.85 -6.80
N LYS A 170 3.52 32.41 -7.21
CA LYS A 170 4.29 33.36 -6.39
C LYS A 170 3.51 34.65 -6.09
N GLU A 171 2.70 35.12 -7.02
CA GLU A 171 1.88 36.32 -6.84
C GLU A 171 0.75 36.08 -5.82
N LEU A 172 0.12 34.91 -5.84
CA LEU A 172 -0.91 34.51 -4.87
C LEU A 172 -0.34 34.35 -3.44
N GLU A 173 0.86 33.77 -3.32
CA GLU A 173 1.55 33.61 -2.03
C GLU A 173 1.90 34.97 -1.41
N ASN A 174 2.31 35.94 -2.24
CA ASN A 174 2.57 37.31 -1.80
C ASN A 174 1.29 38.10 -1.48
N SER A 175 0.16 37.78 -2.12
CA SER A 175 -1.12 38.46 -1.89
C SER A 175 -1.87 37.97 -0.65
N SER A 176 -1.48 36.83 -0.06
CA SER A 176 -2.18 36.22 1.08
C SER A 176 -1.79 36.80 2.44
N GLN A 177 -0.96 37.87 2.50
CA GLN A 177 -0.58 38.53 3.76
C GLN A 177 -1.63 39.46 4.37
N SER A 178 -2.86 39.55 3.82
CA SER A 178 -3.87 40.48 4.33
C SER A 178 -5.26 39.88 4.59
N VAL A 179 -5.37 38.75 5.31
CA VAL A 179 -6.57 38.44 6.11
C VAL A 179 -6.15 37.74 7.41
N SER A 180 -6.27 38.45 8.52
CA SER A 180 -6.10 37.93 9.87
C SER A 180 -7.43 37.48 10.49
N THR A 181 -7.34 36.58 11.49
CA THR A 181 -8.37 36.09 12.45
C THR A 181 -9.30 34.98 11.91
N ILE A 182 -9.45 33.77 12.45
CA ILE A 182 -9.29 33.19 13.82
C ILE A 182 -8.98 31.68 13.70
N GLY A 183 -8.06 31.15 14.54
CA GLY A 183 -8.07 29.73 14.96
C GLY A 183 -6.73 29.01 14.97
N ASN A 184 -5.98 29.10 16.07
CA ASN A 184 -4.75 28.35 16.36
C ASN A 184 -4.93 26.82 16.25
N LEU A 185 -4.00 26.15 15.56
CA LEU A 185 -3.42 24.89 16.02
C LEU A 185 -1.96 24.80 15.57
N GLU A 186 -1.07 24.64 16.53
CA GLU A 186 0.36 24.43 16.34
C GLU A 186 0.66 23.12 15.58
N ASN A 187 1.88 23.05 15.03
CA ASN A 187 2.56 21.90 14.41
C ASN A 187 2.22 21.54 12.95
N SER A 188 3.11 21.96 12.05
CA SER A 188 3.84 21.00 11.21
C SER A 188 5.13 21.61 10.69
N GLN A 189 6.26 21.09 11.18
CA GLN A 189 7.53 21.26 10.50
C GLN A 189 7.46 20.63 9.11
N SER A 190 7.98 21.34 8.12
CA SER A 190 8.21 20.86 6.76
C SER A 190 8.96 19.52 6.79
N SER A 191 8.32 18.46 6.33
CA SER A 191 8.88 17.10 6.28
C SER A 191 9.80 16.90 5.07
N ILE A 192 10.76 17.80 4.85
CA ILE A 192 11.87 17.58 3.92
C ILE A 192 13.17 17.69 4.73
N PRO A 193 13.92 16.60 4.90
CA PRO A 193 15.21 16.67 5.56
C PRO A 193 16.16 17.54 4.73
N ALA A 194 16.91 18.41 5.40
CA ALA A 194 17.98 19.18 4.77
C ALA A 194 19.02 18.23 4.12
N ARG A 195 19.49 18.62 2.94
CA ARG A 195 20.54 17.95 2.17
C ARG A 195 21.76 17.63 3.05
N PRO A 196 22.27 16.38 3.08
CA PRO A 196 23.45 16.04 3.85
C PRO A 196 24.68 16.82 3.36
N THR A 197 25.46 17.37 4.29
CA THR A 197 26.75 18.00 4.02
C THR A 197 27.73 16.95 3.51
N GLY A 198 28.03 16.96 2.22
CA GLY A 198 28.94 16.00 1.56
C GLY A 198 28.45 15.43 0.23
N PHE A 199 27.22 15.72 -0.18
CA PHE A 199 26.72 15.33 -1.50
C PHE A 199 27.29 16.24 -2.60
N ALA A 200 27.84 15.63 -3.66
CA ALA A 200 28.46 16.33 -4.78
C ALA A 200 27.58 17.47 -5.32
N VAL A 201 28.21 18.62 -5.59
CA VAL A 201 27.60 19.71 -6.37
C VAL A 201 27.29 19.18 -7.77
N SER A 202 26.07 19.44 -8.22
CA SER A 202 25.52 18.95 -9.48
C SER A 202 26.50 19.10 -10.64
N PHE A 203 26.61 18.03 -11.43
CA PHE A 203 27.24 18.07 -12.76
C PHE A 203 26.58 19.17 -13.58
N THR A 204 27.37 20.17 -13.96
CA THR A 204 26.98 21.16 -14.97
C THR A 204 27.37 20.62 -16.35
N SER A 205 26.58 20.95 -17.37
CA SER A 205 26.84 20.60 -18.78
C SER A 205 28.15 21.17 -19.34
N ALA A 206 28.93 21.90 -18.54
CA ALA A 206 30.27 22.36 -18.87
C ALA A 206 31.39 21.32 -18.60
N HIS A 207 31.07 20.17 -17.99
CA HIS A 207 32.04 19.11 -17.69
C HIS A 207 32.03 17.94 -18.70
N ALA A 208 31.31 18.07 -19.82
CA ALA A 208 31.38 17.14 -20.93
C ALA A 208 32.26 17.71 -22.06
N ARG A 209 33.56 17.42 -21.99
CA ARG A 209 34.48 17.41 -23.13
C ARG A 209 35.45 16.25 -22.99
#